data_AF-A0A1G2PUE7-F1
#
_entry.id   AF-A0A1G2PUE7-F1
#
_cell.length_a   1.000
_cell.length_b   1.000
_cell.length_c   1.000
_cell.angle_alpha   90.00
_cell.angle_beta   90.00
_cell.angle_gamma   90.00
#
_symmetry.space_group_name_H-M   'P 1'
#
loop_
_entity.id
_entity.type
_entity.pdbx_description
1 polymer ?
#
loop_
_entity_poly.entity_id
_entity_poly.type
_entity_poly.pdbx_seq_one_letter_code
_entity_poly.pdbx_strand_id
1 'polypeptide(L)'
;MSNSLLIKIVYWLPRVLSVAFVLFLSLFALDVFDYYRGWEVVAALFMHLLPSFVLLAVIAVAWRFELVGTVVFISAAFGYIWLVGFDRHWTWYAFISGPAFLLGMLYFISWAAKKKYIK
;
A
#
# COMPACT_ATOMS: atom_id res chain seq x y z
N MET A 1 8.55 -0.35 -30.92
CA MET A 1 9.25 -0.45 -29.61
C MET A 1 8.48 0.17 -28.43
N SER A 2 7.58 1.16 -28.59
CA SER A 2 6.93 1.82 -27.43
C SER A 2 5.94 0.94 -26.64
N ASN A 3 5.20 0.06 -27.31
CA ASN A 3 4.16 -0.73 -26.64
C ASN A 3 4.70 -1.72 -25.59
N SER A 4 5.92 -2.25 -25.78
CA SER A 4 6.50 -3.22 -24.83
C SER A 4 6.98 -2.56 -23.54
N LEU A 5 7.53 -1.34 -23.63
CA LEU A 5 7.93 -0.56 -22.45
C LEU A 5 6.71 -0.13 -21.63
N LEU A 6 5.66 0.34 -22.29
CA LEU A 6 4.42 0.74 -21.62
C LEU A 6 3.77 -0.43 -20.87
N ILE A 7 3.71 -1.62 -21.45
CA ILE A 7 3.18 -2.82 -20.79
C ILE A 7 4.02 -3.17 -19.55
N LYS A 8 5.36 -3.12 -19.66
CA LYS A 8 6.26 -3.37 -18.52
C LYS A 8 6.05 -2.34 -17.41
N ILE A 9 5.91 -1.06 -17.75
CA ILE A 9 5.67 0.01 -16.77
C ILE A 9 4.33 -0.23 -16.07
N VAL A 10 3.25 -0.42 -16.81
CA VAL A 10 1.91 -0.67 -16.25
C VAL A 10 1.87 -1.91 -15.35
N TYR A 11 2.68 -2.92 -15.67
CA TYR A 11 2.83 -4.10 -14.83
C TYR A 11 3.63 -3.81 -13.55
N TRP A 12 4.86 -3.29 -13.65
CA TRP A 12 5.78 -3.17 -12.53
C TRP A 12 5.51 -1.99 -11.61
N LEU A 13 4.99 -0.88 -12.14
CA LEU A 13 4.78 0.36 -11.39
C LEU A 13 3.95 0.19 -10.11
N PRO A 14 2.74 -0.42 -10.14
CA PRO A 14 1.96 -0.64 -8.91
C PRO A 14 2.72 -1.49 -7.87
N ARG A 15 3.50 -2.48 -8.29
CA ARG A 15 4.24 -3.36 -7.38
C ARG A 15 5.34 -2.59 -6.64
N VAL A 16 6.22 -1.93 -7.39
CA VAL A 16 7.34 -1.18 -6.82
C VAL A 16 6.83 -0.07 -5.91
N LEU A 17 5.83 0.68 -6.36
CA LEU A 17 5.25 1.76 -5.55
C LEU A 17 4.51 1.24 -4.32
N SER A 18 3.84 0.09 -4.39
CA SER A 18 3.17 -0.49 -3.22
C SER A 18 4.16 -0.94 -2.15
N VAL A 19 5.29 -1.53 -2.54
CA VAL A 19 6.37 -1.88 -1.60
C VAL A 19 6.96 -0.61 -0.99
N ALA A 20 7.24 0.41 -1.80
CA ALA A 20 7.73 1.69 -1.30
C ALA A 20 6.74 2.35 -0.32
N PHE A 21 5.44 2.27 -0.61
CA PHE A 21 4.40 2.79 0.28
C PHE A 21 4.33 2.02 1.60
N VAL A 22 4.46 0.69 1.59
CA VAL A 22 4.52 -0.10 2.83
C VAL A 22 5.77 0.22 3.65
N LEU A 23 6.92 0.44 3.00
CA LEU A 23 8.12 0.90 3.68
C LEU A 23 7.90 2.28 4.31
N PHE A 24 7.26 3.21 3.60
CA PHE A 24 6.85 4.50 4.16
C PHE A 24 5.94 4.33 5.38
N LEU A 25 4.91 3.48 5.30
CA LEU A 25 4.00 3.20 6.43
C LEU A 25 4.73 2.55 7.62
N SER A 26 5.76 1.73 7.35
CA SER A 26 6.55 1.11 8.42
C SER A 26 7.35 2.11 9.24
N LEU A 27 7.63 3.31 8.73
CA LEU A 27 8.32 4.36 9.48
C LEU A 27 7.49 4.86 10.67
N PHE A 28 6.15 4.79 10.59
CA PHE A 28 5.30 5.17 11.71
C PHE A 28 5.48 4.24 12.91
N ALA A 29 5.90 2.99 12.71
CA ALA A 29 6.17 2.05 13.79
C ALA A 29 7.41 2.40 14.62
N LEU A 30 8.21 3.38 14.19
CA LEU A 30 9.39 3.84 14.93
C LEU A 30 9.01 4.74 16.13
N ASP A 31 7.75 5.16 16.26
CA ASP A 31 7.27 5.91 17.43
C ASP A 31 7.36 5.09 18.74
N VAL A 32 7.40 3.75 18.65
CA VAL A 32 7.56 2.87 19.83
C VAL A 32 8.84 3.13 20.62
N PHE A 33 9.88 3.69 19.98
CA PHE A 33 11.14 4.03 20.65
C PHE A 33 10.98 5.20 21.63
N ASP A 34 9.92 6.00 21.51
CA ASP A 34 9.62 7.09 22.44
C ASP A 34 8.96 6.60 23.74
N TYR A 35 8.31 5.43 23.70
CA TYR A 35 7.48 4.94 24.81
C TYR A 35 8.02 3.68 25.50
N TYR A 36 8.79 2.84 24.80
CA TYR A 36 9.30 1.56 25.32
C TYR A 36 10.82 1.54 25.45
N ARG A 37 11.36 0.70 26.34
CA ARG A 37 12.82 0.54 26.54
C ARG A 37 13.23 -0.94 26.68
N GLY A 38 14.49 -1.24 26.41
CA GLY A 38 15.05 -2.59 26.56
C GLY A 38 14.39 -3.60 25.61
N TRP A 39 14.11 -4.81 26.12
CA TRP A 39 13.54 -5.91 25.31
C TRP A 39 12.08 -5.69 24.90
N GLU A 40 11.33 -4.84 25.61
CA GLU A 40 9.92 -4.54 25.31
C GLU A 40 9.75 -3.87 23.94
N VAL A 41 10.76 -3.10 23.51
CA VAL A 41 10.80 -2.44 22.19
C VAL A 41 10.64 -3.45 21.06
N VAL A 42 11.23 -4.64 21.18
CA VAL A 42 11.18 -5.67 20.13
C VAL A 42 9.75 -6.13 19.90
N ALA A 43 9.02 -6.42 20.99
CA ALA A 43 7.62 -6.83 20.92
C ALA A 43 6.72 -5.68 20.43
N ALA A 44 6.93 -4.47 20.96
CA ALA A 44 6.17 -3.29 20.55
C ALA A 44 6.34 -2.98 19.06
N LEU A 45 7.59 -2.98 18.57
CA LEU A 45 7.92 -2.75 17.16
C LEU A 45 7.32 -3.83 16.26
N PHE A 46 7.42 -5.11 16.64
CA PHE A 46 6.81 -6.20 15.87
C PHE A 46 5.28 -6.04 15.75
N MET A 47 4.61 -5.68 16.84
CA MET A 47 3.17 -5.41 16.84
C MET A 47 2.79 -4.20 15.97
N HIS A 48 3.58 -3.12 16.00
CA HIS A 48 3.33 -1.93 15.18
C HIS A 48 3.63 -2.16 13.69
N LEU A 49 4.51 -3.10 13.35
CA LEU A 49 4.77 -3.52 11.97
C LEU A 49 3.76 -4.53 11.42
N LEU A 50 2.88 -5.08 12.26
CA LEU A 50 1.88 -6.06 11.83
C LEU A 50 0.99 -5.56 10.66
N PRO A 51 0.49 -4.30 10.66
CA PRO A 51 -0.24 -3.75 9.52
C PRO A 51 0.58 -3.75 8.22
N SER A 52 1.88 -3.42 8.31
CA SER A 52 2.80 -3.43 7.17
C SER A 52 3.04 -4.86 6.65
N PHE A 53 3.20 -5.84 7.54
CA PHE A 53 3.35 -7.25 7.13
C PHE A 53 2.08 -7.78 6.43
N VAL A 54 0.89 -7.41 6.91
CA VAL A 54 -0.37 -7.74 6.24
C VAL A 54 -0.41 -7.13 4.84
N LEU A 55 -0.02 -5.87 4.68
CA LEU A 55 0.03 -5.24 3.36
C LEU A 55 1.07 -5.89 2.43
N LEU A 56 2.24 -6.31 2.95
CA LEU A 56 3.20 -7.08 2.14
C LEU A 56 2.62 -8.40 1.65
N ALA A 57 1.88 -9.12 2.50
CA ALA A 57 1.18 -10.34 2.09
C ALA A 57 0.13 -10.06 1.00
N VAL A 58 -0.62 -8.97 1.14
CA VAL A 58 -1.56 -8.51 0.10
C VAL A 58 -0.83 -8.22 -1.21
N ILE A 59 0.31 -7.52 -1.18
CA ILE A 59 1.11 -7.22 -2.38
C ILE A 59 1.60 -8.51 -3.04
N ALA A 60 2.04 -9.49 -2.25
CA ALA A 60 2.46 -10.80 -2.76
C ALA A 60 1.32 -11.53 -3.48
N VAL A 61 0.12 -11.52 -2.92
CA VAL A 61 -1.08 -12.09 -3.57
C VAL A 61 -1.47 -11.27 -4.82
N ALA A 62 -1.44 -9.95 -4.71
CA ALA A 62 -1.76 -9.02 -5.79
C ALA A 62 -0.80 -9.12 -6.98
N TRP A 63 0.38 -9.71 -6.79
CA TRP A 63 1.33 -9.99 -7.86
C TRP A 63 0.73 -10.89 -8.94
N ARG A 64 -0.05 -11.90 -8.54
CA ARG A 64 -0.77 -12.81 -9.43
C ARG A 64 -2.22 -12.35 -9.67
N PHE A 65 -2.85 -11.77 -8.65
CA PHE A 65 -4.25 -11.37 -8.64
C PHE A 65 -4.41 -9.84 -8.45
N GLU A 66 -4.17 -9.07 -9.50
CA GLU A 66 -4.13 -7.59 -9.42
C GLU A 66 -5.39 -6.93 -8.84
N LEU A 67 -6.58 -7.53 -9.05
CA LEU A 67 -7.82 -7.05 -8.45
C LEU A 67 -7.80 -7.09 -6.92
N VAL A 68 -7.06 -8.01 -6.30
CA VAL A 68 -6.87 -8.02 -4.85
C VAL A 68 -6.17 -6.73 -4.42
N GLY A 69 -5.12 -6.32 -5.15
CA GLY A 69 -4.46 -5.04 -4.93
C GLY A 69 -5.42 -3.87 -5.10
N THR A 70 -6.22 -3.85 -6.16
CA THR A 70 -7.25 -2.81 -6.36
C THR A 70 -8.19 -2.70 -5.16
N VAL A 71 -8.84 -3.81 -4.79
CA VAL A 71 -9.86 -3.79 -3.74
C VAL A 71 -9.23 -3.38 -2.41
N VAL A 72 -8.12 -4.00 -2.02
CA VAL A 72 -7.51 -3.72 -0.71
C VAL A 72 -7.00 -2.29 -0.61
N PHE A 73 -6.28 -1.78 -1.61
CA PHE A 73 -5.74 -0.41 -1.53
C PHE A 73 -6.84 0.67 -1.61
N ILE A 74 -7.90 0.44 -2.38
CA ILE A 74 -9.06 1.35 -2.41
C ILE A 74 -9.82 1.30 -1.08
N SER A 75 -10.08 0.10 -0.56
CA SER A 75 -10.70 -0.06 0.76
C SER A 75 -9.85 0.56 1.87
N ALA A 76 -8.53 0.43 1.82
CA ALA A 76 -7.63 1.06 2.78
C ALA A 76 -7.68 2.60 2.68
N ALA A 77 -7.73 3.16 1.47
CA ALA A 77 -7.81 4.61 1.27
C ALA A 77 -9.06 5.21 1.92
N PHE A 78 -10.24 4.64 1.65
CA PHE A 78 -11.50 5.12 2.22
C PHE A 78 -11.67 4.71 3.70
N GLY A 79 -11.23 3.50 4.04
CA GLY A 79 -11.26 2.98 5.40
C GLY A 79 -10.43 3.85 6.35
N TYR A 80 -9.24 4.29 5.94
CA TYR A 80 -8.44 5.20 6.76
C TYR A 80 -9.14 6.52 7.05
N ILE A 81 -9.76 7.16 6.05
CA ILE A 81 -10.54 8.41 6.24
C ILE A 81 -11.65 8.18 7.27
N TRP A 82 -12.37 7.07 7.13
CA TRP A 82 -13.47 6.74 8.02
C TRP A 82 -13.00 6.46 9.45
N LEU A 83 -11.90 5.71 9.62
CA LEU A 83 -11.34 5.34 10.93
C LEU A 83 -10.77 6.55 11.68
N VAL A 84 -10.13 7.48 10.98
CA VAL A 84 -9.46 8.64 11.58
C VAL A 84 -10.43 9.81 11.85
N GLY A 85 -11.60 9.81 11.21
CA GLY A 85 -12.61 10.85 11.31
C GLY A 85 -12.45 11.94 10.25
N PHE A 86 -13.46 12.82 10.12
CA PHE A 86 -13.54 13.88 9.10
C PHE A 86 -13.08 15.26 9.59
N ASP A 87 -12.63 15.35 10.84
CA ASP A 87 -12.23 16.57 11.54
C ASP A 87 -10.71 16.79 11.53
N ARG A 88 -9.94 15.91 10.87
CA ARG A 88 -8.48 16.03 10.81
C ARG A 88 -8.03 17.00 9.74
N HIS A 89 -6.82 17.52 9.94
CA HIS A 89 -6.17 18.34 8.93
C HIS A 89 -5.98 17.54 7.63
N TRP A 90 -6.23 18.18 6.48
CA TRP A 90 -6.31 17.51 5.17
C TRP A 90 -5.06 16.69 4.81
N THR A 91 -3.91 17.08 5.34
CA THR A 91 -2.62 16.37 5.16
C THR A 91 -2.68 14.93 5.64
N TRP A 92 -3.46 14.61 6.68
CA TRP A 92 -3.60 13.24 7.19
C TRP A 92 -4.16 12.31 6.11
N TYR A 93 -5.17 12.77 5.37
CA TYR A 93 -5.75 12.01 4.26
C TYR A 93 -4.82 12.01 3.05
N ALA A 94 -4.17 13.15 2.77
CA ALA A 94 -3.29 13.26 1.61
C ALA A 94 -2.07 12.33 1.69
N PHE A 95 -1.48 12.13 2.87
CA PHE A 95 -0.27 11.31 3.03
C PHE A 95 -0.54 9.79 3.10
N ILE A 96 -1.74 9.36 3.50
CA ILE A 96 -2.07 7.94 3.63
C ILE A 96 -3.10 7.51 2.60
N SER A 97 -4.29 8.11 2.61
CA SER A 97 -5.36 7.76 1.67
C SER A 97 -5.02 8.12 0.23
N GLY A 98 -4.31 9.23 -0.01
CA GLY A 98 -3.89 9.64 -1.35
C GLY A 98 -3.05 8.58 -2.07
N PRO A 99 -1.87 8.21 -1.55
CA PRO A 99 -1.05 7.14 -2.11
C PRO A 99 -1.77 5.80 -2.19
N ALA A 100 -2.53 5.41 -1.16
CA ALA A 100 -3.30 4.17 -1.18
C ALA A 100 -4.32 4.16 -2.34
N PHE A 101 -5.06 5.24 -2.53
CA PHE A 101 -6.02 5.35 -3.64
C PHE A 101 -5.32 5.27 -5.00
N LEU A 102 -4.21 5.98 -5.17
CA LEU A 102 -3.41 5.94 -6.38
C LEU A 102 -2.91 4.52 -6.69
N LEU A 103 -2.42 3.79 -5.68
CA LEU A 103 -2.00 2.40 -5.84
C LEU A 103 -3.16 1.50 -6.27
N GLY A 104 -4.33 1.65 -5.66
CA GLY A 104 -5.52 0.91 -6.04
C GLY A 104 -5.90 1.13 -7.51
N MET A 105 -5.84 2.38 -7.98
CA MET A 105 -6.05 2.74 -9.39
C MET A 105 -4.98 2.14 -10.30
N LEU A 106 -3.70 2.16 -9.90
CA LEU A 106 -2.62 1.56 -10.67
C LEU A 106 -2.78 0.04 -10.81
N TYR A 107 -3.15 -0.65 -9.73
CA TYR A 107 -3.47 -2.09 -9.78
C TYR A 107 -4.65 -2.37 -10.71
N PHE A 108 -5.68 -1.51 -10.70
CA PHE A 108 -6.83 -1.66 -11.59
C PHE A 108 -6.43 -1.49 -13.07
N ILE A 109 -5.63 -0.48 -13.38
CA ILE A 109 -5.10 -0.25 -14.73
C ILE A 109 -4.24 -1.43 -15.17
N SER A 110 -3.41 -1.96 -14.26
CA SER A 110 -2.58 -3.15 -14.50
C SER A 110 -3.43 -4.36 -14.88
N TRP A 111 -4.49 -4.61 -14.11
CA TRP A 111 -5.45 -5.69 -14.39
C TRP A 111 -6.16 -5.53 -15.73
N ALA A 112 -6.66 -4.33 -16.03
CA ALA A 112 -7.33 -4.05 -17.29
C ALA A 112 -6.38 -4.23 -18.49
N ALA A 113 -5.12 -3.82 -18.35
CA ALA A 113 -4.09 -4.02 -19.36
C ALA A 113 -3.75 -5.51 -19.53
N LYS A 114 -3.59 -6.26 -18.44
CA LYS A 114 -3.33 -7.71 -18.48
C LYS A 114 -4.41 -8.43 -19.28
N LYS A 115 -5.70 -8.16 -19.03
CA LYS A 115 -6.82 -8.77 -19.76
C LYS A 115 -6.82 -8.45 -21.27
N LYS A 116 -6.31 -7.28 -21.66
CA LYS A 116 -6.30 -6.79 -23.03
C LYS A 116 -5.12 -7.30 -23.86
N TYR A 117 -3.96 -7.47 -23.24
CA TYR A 117 -2.70 -7.76 -23.94
C TYR A 117 -2.12 -9.15 -23.62
N ILE A 118 -2.60 -9.81 -22.58
CA ILE A 118 -2.12 -11.10 -22.08
C ILE A 118 -3.37 -11.97 -21.86
N LYS A 119 -3.95 -12.46 -22.96
CA LYS A 119 -4.90 -13.57 -22.89
C LYS A 119 -4.13 -14.87 -22.69
#